data_AF-A0A1Q4YEK9-F1
#
_entry.id   AF-A0A1Q4YEK9-F1
#
_cell.length_a   1.000
_cell.length_b   1.000
_cell.length_c   1.000
_cell.angle_alpha   90.00
_cell.angle_beta   90.00
_cell.angle_gamma   90.00
#
_symmetry.space_group_name_H-M   'P 1'
#
loop_
_entity.id
_entity.type
_entity.pdbx_description
1 polymer ?
#
loop_
_entity_poly.entity_id
_entity_poly.type
_entity_poly.pdbx_seq_one_letter_code
_entity_poly.pdbx_strand_id
1 'polypeptide(L)'
;MTGFDVDPQALRAAAEGAKQAAGVVRKLELGRVAELAAALPGTESAGTAGELGPHWEATTDKWARGVDFYADALTAAADDYEAQDDDAARGFGKVGGR
;
A
#
# COMPACT_ATOMS: atom_id res chain seq x y z
N MET A 1 -16.06 18.76 23.72
CA MET A 1 -15.71 17.47 23.11
C MET A 1 -15.01 17.81 21.81
N THR A 2 -13.67 17.78 21.79
CA THR A 2 -12.90 18.12 20.60
C THR A 2 -13.15 17.00 19.59
N GLY A 3 -13.98 17.28 18.57
CA GLY A 3 -14.22 16.33 17.48
C GLY A 3 -12.88 15.98 16.84
N PHE A 4 -12.66 14.70 16.60
CA PHE A 4 -11.56 14.28 15.73
C PHE A 4 -11.95 14.70 14.32
N ASP A 5 -11.35 15.78 13.83
CA ASP A 5 -11.46 16.20 12.44
C ASP A 5 -10.48 15.33 11.66
N VAL A 6 -11.00 14.37 10.90
CA VAL A 6 -10.17 13.53 10.03
C VAL A 6 -10.16 14.18 8.66
N ASP A 7 -8.99 14.65 8.24
CA ASP A 7 -8.79 15.24 6.92
C ASP A 7 -8.78 14.13 5.84
N PRO A 8 -9.82 14.03 4.98
CA PRO A 8 -9.86 13.03 3.91
C PRO A 8 -8.73 13.22 2.89
N GLN A 9 -8.22 14.45 2.72
CA GLN A 9 -7.09 14.72 1.84
C GLN A 9 -5.80 14.10 2.37
N ALA A 10 -5.59 14.12 3.68
CA ALA A 10 -4.45 13.48 4.32
C ALA A 10 -4.48 11.94 4.13
N LEU A 11 -5.66 11.33 4.24
CA LEU A 11 -5.84 9.90 3.97
C LEU A 11 -5.52 9.55 2.52
N ARG A 12 -6.00 10.35 1.56
CA ARG A 12 -5.68 10.15 0.13
C ARG A 12 -4.20 10.32 -0.18
N ALA A 13 -3.55 11.32 0.41
CA ALA A 13 -2.11 11.52 0.26
C ALA A 13 -1.31 10.32 0.79
N ALA A 14 -1.72 9.77 1.94
CA ALA A 14 -1.11 8.56 2.50
C ALA A 14 -1.34 7.33 1.60
N ALA A 15 -2.54 7.16 1.04
CA ALA A 15 -2.85 6.08 0.10
C ALA A 15 -1.95 6.16 -1.15
N GLU A 16 -1.77 7.35 -1.73
CA GLU A 16 -0.89 7.54 -2.88
C GLU A 16 0.58 7.28 -2.55
N GLY A 17 1.05 7.69 -1.36
CA GLY A 17 2.38 7.35 -0.87
C GLY A 17 2.59 5.83 -0.75
N ALA A 18 1.59 5.11 -0.23
CA ALA A 18 1.62 3.66 -0.12
C ALA A 18 1.68 2.99 -1.50
N LYS A 19 0.85 3.40 -2.46
CA LYS A 19 0.89 2.88 -3.85
C LYS A 19 2.25 3.10 -4.51
N GLN A 20 2.85 4.28 -4.31
CA GLN A 20 4.19 4.57 -4.83
C GLN A 20 5.25 3.64 -4.22
N ALA A 21 5.22 3.43 -2.90
CA ALA A 21 6.14 2.53 -2.22
C ALA A 21 6.00 1.08 -2.72
N ALA A 22 4.78 0.57 -2.86
CA ALA A 22 4.50 -0.73 -3.46
C ALA A 22 5.05 -0.83 -4.89
N GLY A 23 4.86 0.22 -5.69
CA GLY A 23 5.39 0.32 -7.05
C GLY A 23 6.93 0.31 -7.12
N VAL A 24 7.61 0.97 -6.18
CA VAL A 24 9.09 0.95 -6.11
C VAL A 24 9.61 -0.44 -5.80
N VAL A 25 9.03 -1.13 -4.81
CA VAL A 25 9.48 -2.47 -4.42
C VAL A 25 9.29 -3.50 -5.54
N ARG A 26 8.18 -3.43 -6.28
CA ARG A 26 7.95 -4.28 -7.47
C ARG A 26 9.02 -4.11 -8.55
N LYS A 27 9.66 -2.94 -8.63
CA LYS A 27 10.72 -2.63 -9.61
C LYS A 27 12.12 -3.07 -9.18
N LEU A 28 12.30 -3.54 -7.96
CA LEU A 28 13.63 -3.95 -7.47
C LEU A 28 14.14 -5.24 -8.12
N GLU A 29 13.28 -6.01 -8.80
CA GLU A 29 13.63 -7.24 -9.52
C GLU A 29 14.49 -8.23 -8.68
N LEU A 30 14.20 -8.33 -7.37
CA LEU A 30 15.05 -9.11 -6.45
C LEU A 30 15.14 -10.61 -6.80
N GLY A 31 14.18 -11.14 -7.57
CA GLY A 31 14.22 -12.50 -8.11
C GLY A 31 15.45 -12.79 -8.97
N ARG A 32 16.04 -11.76 -9.58
CA ARG A 32 17.26 -11.88 -10.42
C ARG A 32 18.49 -12.35 -9.66
N VAL A 33 18.47 -12.33 -8.33
CA VAL A 33 19.51 -12.92 -7.49
C VAL A 33 19.70 -14.41 -7.80
N ALA A 34 18.66 -15.12 -8.25
CA ALA A 34 18.79 -16.49 -8.71
C ALA A 34 19.74 -16.63 -9.92
N GLU A 35 19.90 -15.59 -10.75
CA GLU A 35 20.81 -15.59 -11.89
C GLU A 35 22.29 -15.70 -11.45
N LEU A 36 22.61 -15.25 -10.23
CA LEU A 36 23.97 -15.38 -9.66
C LEU A 36 24.40 -16.85 -9.50
N ALA A 37 23.45 -17.78 -9.37
CA ALA A 37 23.75 -19.20 -9.30
C ALA A 37 24.50 -19.69 -10.56
N ALA A 38 24.18 -19.12 -11.73
CA ALA A 38 24.87 -19.45 -12.99
C ALA A 38 26.31 -18.91 -13.04
N ALA A 39 26.61 -17.85 -12.29
CA ALA A 39 27.95 -17.25 -12.23
C ALA A 39 28.88 -17.93 -11.22
N LEU A 40 28.34 -18.75 -10.31
CA LEU A 40 29.09 -19.38 -9.20
C LEU A 40 28.99 -20.92 -9.19
N PRO A 41 29.21 -21.62 -10.32
CA PRO A 41 28.94 -23.05 -10.44
C PRO A 41 29.76 -23.88 -9.44
N GLY A 42 29.09 -24.85 -8.79
CA GLY A 42 29.71 -25.76 -7.84
C GLY A 42 29.98 -25.18 -6.44
N THR A 43 29.60 -23.92 -6.19
CA THR A 43 29.71 -23.31 -4.86
C THR A 43 28.43 -23.48 -4.04
N GLU A 44 28.54 -23.49 -2.72
CA GLU A 44 27.36 -23.42 -1.82
C GLU A 44 26.56 -22.13 -2.04
N SER A 45 27.24 -21.03 -2.38
CA SER A 45 26.62 -19.75 -2.70
C SER A 45 25.67 -19.82 -3.90
N ALA A 46 25.94 -20.68 -4.89
CA ALA A 46 25.03 -20.87 -6.03
C ALA A 46 23.71 -21.54 -5.62
N GLY A 47 23.77 -22.54 -4.72
CA GLY A 47 22.57 -23.15 -4.15
C GLY A 47 21.74 -22.11 -3.39
N THR A 48 22.39 -21.37 -2.49
CA THR A 48 21.74 -20.29 -1.73
C THR A 48 21.12 -19.23 -2.63
N ALA A 49 21.84 -18.78 -3.67
CA ALA A 49 21.32 -17.77 -4.61
C ALA A 49 20.07 -18.26 -5.35
N GLY A 50 20.05 -19.53 -5.77
CA GLY A 50 18.91 -20.16 -6.44
C GLY A 50 17.65 -20.24 -5.57
N GLU A 51 17.80 -20.38 -4.25
CA GLU A 51 16.68 -20.38 -3.30
C GLU A 51 16.27 -18.96 -2.89
N LEU A 52 17.24 -18.07 -2.72
CA LEU A 52 17.03 -16.71 -2.22
C LEU A 52 16.25 -15.84 -3.20
N GLY A 53 16.51 -15.94 -4.50
CA GLY A 53 15.81 -15.18 -5.53
C GLY A 53 14.28 -15.35 -5.46
N PRO A 54 13.75 -16.58 -5.60
CA PRO A 54 12.31 -16.85 -5.49
C PRO A 54 11.74 -16.44 -4.13
N HIS A 55 12.50 -16.62 -3.05
CA HIS A 55 12.05 -16.24 -1.71
C HIS A 55 11.88 -14.71 -1.57
N TRP A 56 12.84 -13.94 -2.08
CA TRP A 56 12.76 -12.49 -2.09
C TRP A 56 11.65 -11.97 -2.99
N GLU A 57 11.51 -12.51 -4.19
CA GLU A 57 10.41 -12.17 -5.09
C GLU A 57 9.06 -12.36 -4.40
N ALA A 58 8.80 -13.55 -3.84
CA ALA A 58 7.57 -13.86 -3.13
C ALA A 58 7.32 -12.93 -1.92
N THR A 59 8.39 -12.58 -1.18
CA THR A 59 8.31 -11.70 -0.03
C THR A 59 7.97 -10.27 -0.43
N THR A 60 8.64 -9.73 -1.46
CA THR A 60 8.36 -8.38 -1.98
C THR A 60 6.96 -8.28 -2.55
N ASP A 61 6.49 -9.33 -3.24
CA ASP A 61 5.15 -9.42 -3.78
C ASP A 61 4.09 -9.39 -2.68
N LYS A 62 4.28 -10.19 -1.63
CA LYS A 62 3.39 -10.23 -0.48
C LYS A 62 3.34 -8.87 0.22
N TRP A 63 4.50 -8.23 0.41
CA TRP A 63 4.57 -6.91 1.02
C TRP A 63 3.84 -5.87 0.17
N ALA A 64 4.12 -5.82 -1.14
CA ALA A 64 3.53 -4.85 -2.05
C ALA A 64 2.00 -5.01 -2.15
N ARG A 65 1.48 -6.24 -2.10
CA ARG A 65 0.03 -6.50 -2.02
C ARG A 65 -0.58 -6.03 -0.69
N GLY A 66 0.12 -6.22 0.42
CA GLY A 66 -0.34 -5.73 1.73
C GLY A 66 -0.39 -4.20 1.79
N VAL A 67 0.57 -3.53 1.16
CA VAL A 67 0.61 -2.07 1.08
C VAL A 67 -0.48 -1.53 0.15
N ASP A 68 -0.77 -2.19 -0.98
CA ASP A 68 -1.91 -1.83 -1.84
C ASP A 68 -3.23 -1.92 -1.06
N PHE A 69 -3.45 -3.03 -0.33
CA PHE A 69 -4.65 -3.20 0.50
C PHE A 69 -4.79 -2.09 1.55
N TYR A 70 -3.68 -1.68 2.16
CA TYR A 70 -3.67 -0.56 3.09
C TYR A 70 -4.04 0.77 2.41
N ALA A 71 -3.53 1.02 1.21
CA ALA A 71 -3.88 2.21 0.42
C ALA A 71 -5.37 2.24 0.04
N ASP A 72 -5.94 1.10 -0.32
CA ASP A 72 -7.37 0.97 -0.63
C ASP A 72 -8.22 1.25 0.61
N ALA A 73 -7.82 0.73 1.77
CA ALA A 73 -8.51 0.99 3.03
C ALA A 73 -8.49 2.48 3.43
N LEU A 74 -7.37 3.17 3.20
CA LEU A 74 -7.27 4.62 3.43
C LEU A 74 -8.17 5.42 2.48
N THR A 75 -8.26 4.99 1.22
CA THR A 75 -9.13 5.61 0.22
C THR A 75 -10.59 5.44 0.60
N ALA A 76 -11.00 4.22 0.96
CA ALA A 76 -12.35 3.93 1.42
C ALA A 76 -12.72 4.74 2.67
N ALA A 77 -11.81 4.86 3.64
CA ALA A 77 -12.03 5.69 4.83
C ALA A 77 -12.23 7.18 4.46
N ALA A 78 -11.45 7.71 3.51
CA ALA A 78 -11.61 9.10 3.05
C ALA A 78 -12.99 9.33 2.43
N ASP A 79 -13.45 8.39 1.59
CA ASP A 79 -14.75 8.47 0.93
C ASP A 79 -15.91 8.37 1.96
N ASP A 80 -15.77 7.52 2.98
CA ASP A 80 -16.74 7.41 4.07
C ASP A 80 -16.86 8.71 4.88
N TYR A 81 -15.73 9.37 5.19
CA TYR A 81 -15.74 10.66 5.90
C TYR A 81 -16.44 11.75 5.08
N GLU A 82 -16.13 11.87 3.78
CA GLU A 82 -16.79 12.86 2.93
C GLU A 82 -18.29 12.62 2.79
N ALA A 83 -18.71 11.35 2.66
CA ALA A 83 -20.13 11.01 2.60
C ALA A 83 -20.86 11.37 3.90
N GLN A 84 -20.24 11.15 5.05
CA GLN A 84 -20.79 11.52 6.36
C GLN A 84 -20.91 13.03 6.53
N ASP A 85 -19.91 13.80 6.09
CA ASP A 85 -19.94 15.25 6.13
C ASP A 85 -21.03 15.82 5.21
N ASP A 86 -21.19 15.27 4.01
CA ASP A 86 -22.26 15.65 3.06
C ASP A 86 -23.66 15.33 3.62
N ASP A 87 -23.84 14.17 4.25
CA ASP A 87 -25.09 13.78 4.91
C ASP A 87 -25.41 14.71 6.08
N ALA A 88 -24.41 15.04 6.91
CA ALA A 88 -24.55 15.98 8.02
C ALA A 88 -24.94 17.38 7.52
N ALA A 89 -24.25 17.91 6.50
CA ALA A 89 -24.55 19.20 5.90
C ALA A 89 -26.00 19.26 5.36
N ARG A 90 -26.46 18.19 4.69
CA ARG A 90 -27.85 18.06 4.21
C ARG A 90 -28.86 17.98 5.36
N GLY A 91 -28.52 17.29 6.45
CA GLY A 91 -29.34 17.18 7.66
C GLY A 91 -29.53 18.53 8.36
N PHE A 92 -28.45 19.27 8.58
CA PHE A 92 -28.50 20.60 9.19
C PHE A 92 -29.21 21.64 8.30
N GLY A 93 -28.99 21.59 6.98
CA GLY A 93 -29.71 22.45 6.03
C GLY A 93 -31.23 22.27 6.06
N LYS A 94 -31.73 21.07 6.37
CA LYS A 94 -33.17 20.81 6.55
C LYS A 94 -33.72 21.29 7.89
N VAL A 95 -32.90 21.41 8.92
CA VAL A 95 -33.32 21.84 10.27
C VAL A 95 -33.24 23.37 10.44
N GLY A 96 -32.29 24.04 9.78
CA GLY A 96 -32.13 25.50 9.84
C GLY A 96 -33.07 26.30 8.92
N GLY A 97 -33.81 25.63 8.03
CA GLY A 97 -34.81 26.25 7.17
C GLY A 97 -36.21 26.23 7.80
N ARG A 98 -36.43 26.97 8.88
CA ARG A 98 -37.77 27.22 9.43
C ARG A 98 -37.85 28.54 10.18
#